data_AF-A0A4P9WJI1-F1
#
_entry.id   AF-A0A4P9WJI1-F1
#
_cell.length_a   1.000
_cell.length_b   1.000
_cell.length_c   1.000
_cell.angle_alpha   90.00
_cell.angle_beta   90.00
_cell.angle_gamma   90.00
#
_symmetry.space_group_name_H-M   'P 1'
#
loop_
_entity.id
_entity.type
_entity.pdbx_description
1 polymer ?
#
loop_
_entity_poly.entity_id
_entity_poly.type
_entity_poly.pdbx_seq_one_letter_code
_entity_poly.pdbx_strand_id
1 'polypeptide(L)'
;MQVRLAFVERNRLQKATGSAVHLARLPKRSVHSNSRLCQDKAREQIPVETLHAQAHLRVEANPSACFDEELLKCLLQWFKGEYFKWVDAPPCDNCNLTTTSVGAAPATPEESRHGGHRVELYMCVTCRAHTRFPRYNDPAKLMETRRGRCGEWANVFTLFCKAMGYEARYVLDFTDHVWTEVYSQRQKRWIHCDSCEGEGSFDNPLLYEAGWGKKLDYAFAFSAVEVVDVIRRYTAKIDEVRQRRTLVDEAWLKNALEALTLNRRAGLSPSARAEVEARSLLEAQELSAVRVTPTAGALAPRQSGSVEW
;
A
#
# COMPACT_ATOMS: atom_id res chain seq x y z
N MET A 1 -22.44 14.97 3.09
CA MET A 1 -23.28 15.03 1.86
C MET A 1 -22.78 16.15 0.93
N GLN A 2 -21.50 16.14 0.53
CA GLN A 2 -20.93 17.21 -0.31
C GLN A 2 -19.61 16.83 -1.03
N VAL A 3 -19.51 15.58 -1.52
CA VAL A 3 -18.41 15.15 -2.43
C VAL A 3 -18.97 14.27 -3.58
N ARG A 4 -20.30 14.17 -3.70
CA ARG A 4 -20.96 13.30 -4.70
C ARG A 4 -21.38 14.00 -5.99
N LEU A 5 -21.23 15.33 -6.07
CA LEU A 5 -21.80 16.16 -7.14
C LEU A 5 -20.77 16.76 -8.12
N ALA A 6 -19.47 16.68 -7.85
CA ALA A 6 -18.46 17.23 -8.77
C ALA A 6 -17.91 16.22 -9.80
N PHE A 7 -18.36 14.95 -9.78
CA PHE A 7 -17.81 13.89 -10.61
C PHE A 7 -18.82 13.26 -11.61
N VAL A 8 -20.07 13.73 -11.60
CA VAL A 8 -21.17 13.10 -12.36
C VAL A 8 -21.69 13.94 -13.54
N GLU A 9 -21.38 15.23 -13.67
CA GLU A 9 -21.93 16.05 -14.76
C GLU A 9 -20.89 16.79 -15.58
N ARG A 10 -20.36 16.10 -16.61
CA ARG A 10 -20.42 16.60 -18.00
C ARG A 10 -20.28 15.46 -19.01
N ASN A 11 -21.42 14.82 -19.26
CA ASN A 11 -21.87 14.16 -20.48
C ASN A 11 -20.99 13.09 -21.17
N ARG A 12 -21.50 11.85 -21.06
CA ARG A 12 -21.97 11.04 -22.19
C ARG A 12 -21.45 11.49 -23.56
N LEU A 13 -20.30 10.98 -23.98
CA LEU A 13 -20.00 10.54 -25.34
C LEU A 13 -18.69 9.73 -25.29
N GLN A 14 -18.80 8.46 -25.72
CA GLN A 14 -17.73 7.49 -25.96
C GLN A 14 -17.10 6.75 -24.76
N LYS A 15 -17.70 5.59 -24.43
CA LYS A 15 -17.07 4.33 -23.95
C LYS A 15 -16.00 4.40 -22.83
N ALA A 16 -16.12 5.28 -21.82
CA ALA A 16 -15.16 5.36 -20.70
C ALA A 16 -15.78 5.17 -19.29
N THR A 17 -16.88 4.40 -19.17
CA THR A 17 -17.67 4.33 -17.91
C THR A 17 -17.11 3.38 -16.82
N GLY A 18 -15.96 2.72 -17.03
CA GLY A 18 -15.35 1.85 -16.01
C GLY A 18 -14.30 2.53 -15.13
N SER A 19 -13.43 3.35 -15.73
CA SER A 19 -12.13 3.69 -15.13
C SER A 19 -12.17 4.94 -14.24
N ALA A 20 -12.99 5.94 -14.58
CA ALA A 20 -13.15 7.14 -13.76
C ALA A 20 -13.83 6.84 -12.41
N VAL A 21 -14.69 5.81 -12.36
CA VAL A 21 -15.33 5.32 -11.13
C VAL A 21 -14.31 4.71 -10.17
N HIS A 22 -13.16 4.24 -10.65
CA HIS A 22 -12.09 3.68 -9.81
C HIS A 22 -11.31 4.77 -9.06
N LEU A 23 -10.88 5.84 -9.74
CA LEU A 23 -10.18 6.96 -9.09
C LEU A 23 -11.05 7.66 -8.02
N ALA A 24 -12.35 7.81 -8.27
CA ALA A 24 -13.30 8.37 -7.29
C ALA A 24 -13.65 7.42 -6.12
N ARG A 25 -13.29 6.13 -6.21
CA ARG A 25 -13.53 5.11 -5.17
C ARG A 25 -12.26 4.67 -4.41
N LEU A 26 -11.10 5.24 -4.73
CA LEU A 26 -9.82 4.96 -4.07
C LEU A 26 -9.54 5.95 -2.91
N PRO A 27 -8.97 5.46 -1.79
CA PRO A 27 -9.78 4.77 -0.80
C PRO A 27 -9.97 5.61 0.47
N LYS A 28 -11.12 5.41 1.12
CA LYS A 28 -11.33 5.76 2.54
C LYS A 28 -10.26 5.16 3.48
N ARG A 29 -9.38 4.26 2.99
CA ARG A 29 -8.24 3.62 3.70
C ARG A 29 -7.24 4.62 4.29
N SER A 30 -6.89 5.70 3.57
CA SER A 30 -5.97 6.74 4.08
C SER A 30 -6.58 7.54 5.24
N VAL A 31 -7.91 7.68 5.26
CA VAL A 31 -8.63 8.45 6.28
C VAL A 31 -8.69 7.71 7.62
N HIS A 32 -8.82 6.37 7.62
CA HIS A 32 -8.92 5.59 8.86
C HIS A 32 -7.57 5.49 9.58
N SER A 33 -6.45 5.42 8.84
CA SER A 33 -5.11 5.36 9.44
C SER A 33 -4.63 6.69 10.06
N ASN A 34 -5.38 7.78 9.87
CA ASN A 34 -5.10 9.08 10.51
C ASN A 34 -5.81 9.26 11.86
N SER A 35 -6.69 8.33 12.26
CA SER A 35 -7.34 8.40 13.58
C SER A 35 -6.33 8.11 14.69
N ARG A 36 -6.18 9.03 15.63
CA ARG A 36 -5.32 8.85 16.82
C ARG A 36 -5.65 7.57 17.58
N LEU A 37 -6.94 7.29 17.78
CA LEU A 37 -7.40 6.06 18.44
C LEU A 37 -6.94 4.79 17.72
N CYS A 38 -6.96 4.79 16.38
CA CYS A 38 -6.48 3.65 15.60
C CYS A 38 -4.96 3.49 15.70
N GLN A 39 -4.21 4.59 15.72
CA GLN A 39 -2.76 4.56 15.90
C GLN A 39 -2.35 4.11 17.30
N ASP A 40 -3.09 4.51 18.34
CA ASP A 40 -2.82 4.07 19.71
C ASP A 40 -3.04 2.55 19.84
N LYS A 41 -4.16 2.02 19.32
CA LYS A 41 -4.40 0.56 19.26
C LYS A 41 -3.36 -0.20 18.44
N ALA A 42 -2.86 0.41 17.36
CA ALA A 42 -1.79 -0.19 16.57
C ALA A 42 -0.48 -0.24 17.37
N ARG A 43 -0.13 0.85 18.07
CA ARG A 43 1.07 0.93 18.90
C ARG A 43 1.08 -0.10 20.02
N GLU A 44 -0.07 -0.36 20.62
CA GLU A 44 -0.25 -1.43 21.63
C GLU A 44 0.09 -2.83 21.10
N GLN A 45 0.02 -3.07 19.79
CA GLN A 45 0.34 -4.37 19.19
C GLN A 45 1.78 -4.47 18.67
N ILE A 46 2.49 -3.36 18.57
CA ILE A 46 3.88 -3.33 18.10
C ILE A 46 4.81 -3.53 19.30
N PRO A 47 5.78 -4.45 19.25
CA PRO A 47 6.77 -4.61 20.32
C PRO A 47 7.83 -3.50 20.23
N VAL A 48 7.41 -2.25 20.46
CA VAL A 48 8.21 -1.03 20.21
C VAL A 48 9.58 -1.11 20.88
N GLU A 49 9.64 -1.47 22.15
CA GLU A 49 10.91 -1.57 22.90
C GLU A 49 11.87 -2.59 22.28
N THR A 50 11.36 -3.76 21.87
CA THR A 50 12.15 -4.79 21.21
C THR A 50 12.67 -4.33 19.85
N LEU A 51 11.83 -3.69 19.04
CA LEU A 51 12.24 -3.19 17.73
C LEU A 51 13.28 -2.05 17.86
N HIS A 52 13.13 -1.17 18.84
CA HIS A 52 14.10 -0.13 19.16
C HIS A 52 15.45 -0.73 19.59
N ALA A 53 15.45 -1.71 20.50
CA ALA A 53 16.66 -2.40 20.93
C ALA A 53 17.38 -3.07 19.75
N GLN A 54 16.64 -3.76 18.88
CA GLN A 54 17.19 -4.37 17.66
C GLN A 54 17.78 -3.31 16.70
N ALA A 55 17.10 -2.18 16.52
CA ALA A 55 17.60 -1.10 15.67
C ALA A 55 18.89 -0.47 16.24
N HIS A 56 19.00 -0.30 17.57
CA HIS A 56 20.23 0.16 18.21
C HIS A 56 21.39 -0.80 17.95
N LEU A 57 21.20 -2.11 18.14
CA LEU A 57 22.23 -3.11 17.86
C LEU A 57 22.70 -3.09 16.40
N ARG A 58 21.78 -2.86 15.44
CA ARG A 58 22.12 -2.74 14.02
C ARG A 58 22.95 -1.48 13.72
N VAL A 59 22.64 -0.36 14.37
CA VAL A 59 23.41 0.89 14.24
C VAL A 59 24.78 0.78 14.92
N GLU A 60 24.88 0.07 16.06
CA GLU A 60 26.16 -0.21 16.71
C GLU A 60 27.08 -1.06 15.81
N ALA A 61 26.51 -2.07 15.13
CA ALA A 61 27.23 -2.91 14.18
C ALA A 61 27.61 -2.18 12.88
N ASN A 62 26.85 -1.14 12.49
CA ASN A 62 27.15 -0.28 11.35
C ASN A 62 26.88 1.20 11.68
N PRO A 63 27.89 1.93 12.21
CA PRO A 63 27.71 3.33 12.64
C PRO A 63 27.31 4.31 11.53
N SER A 64 27.40 3.93 10.26
CA SER A 64 26.92 4.74 9.13
C SER A 64 25.41 4.60 8.86
N ALA A 65 24.77 3.59 9.47
CA ALA A 65 23.35 3.35 9.36
C ALA A 65 22.54 4.40 10.13
N CYS A 66 21.35 4.71 9.62
CA CYS A 66 20.43 5.60 10.29
C CYS A 66 19.46 4.81 11.15
N PHE A 67 19.34 5.19 12.42
CA PHE A 67 18.44 4.54 13.36
C PHE A 67 17.00 4.43 12.84
N ASP A 68 16.44 5.52 12.30
CA ASP A 68 15.05 5.52 11.80
C ASP A 68 14.83 4.53 10.66
N GLU A 69 15.85 4.33 9.82
CA GLU A 69 15.80 3.39 8.69
C GLU A 69 16.00 1.95 9.17
N GLU A 70 16.91 1.69 10.11
CA GLU A 70 17.06 0.36 10.73
C GLU A 70 15.83 -0.03 11.54
N LEU A 71 15.19 0.91 12.24
CA LEU A 71 13.93 0.67 12.94
C LEU A 71 12.80 0.31 11.95
N LEU A 72 12.73 0.96 10.79
CA LEU A 72 11.76 0.63 9.75
C LEU A 72 12.01 -0.76 9.14
N LYS A 73 13.28 -1.15 8.99
CA LYS A 73 13.67 -2.50 8.58
C LYS A 73 13.29 -3.56 9.62
N CYS A 74 13.54 -3.31 10.91
CA CYS A 74 13.08 -4.17 12.00
C CYS A 74 11.55 -4.31 11.97
N LEU A 75 10.82 -3.22 11.74
CA LEU A 75 9.36 -3.25 11.63
C LEU A 75 8.89 -4.11 10.45
N LEU A 76 9.51 -3.99 9.27
CA LEU A 76 9.23 -4.84 8.10
C LEU A 76 9.48 -6.33 8.41
N GLN A 77 10.62 -6.63 9.04
CA GLN A 77 11.01 -7.99 9.41
C GLN A 77 10.01 -8.61 10.38
N TRP A 78 9.68 -7.91 11.47
CA TRP A 78 8.73 -8.37 12.47
C TRP A 78 7.32 -8.52 11.89
N PHE A 79 6.87 -7.55 11.08
CA PHE A 79 5.52 -7.58 10.52
C PHE A 79 5.30 -8.84 9.67
N LYS A 80 6.28 -9.18 8.83
CA LYS A 80 6.23 -10.36 7.97
C LYS A 80 6.50 -11.67 8.70
N GLY A 81 7.53 -11.71 9.54
CA GLY A 81 7.96 -12.93 10.21
C GLY A 81 6.98 -13.38 11.28
N GLU A 82 6.42 -12.43 12.02
CA GLU A 82 5.74 -12.71 13.28
C GLU A 82 4.29 -12.25 13.27
N TYR A 83 4.02 -11.01 12.87
CA TYR A 83 2.71 -10.39 13.10
C TYR A 83 1.62 -10.83 12.13
N PHE A 84 1.86 -10.75 10.81
CA PHE A 84 0.82 -10.91 9.79
C PHE A 84 1.08 -12.15 8.92
N LYS A 85 0.02 -12.86 8.52
CA LYS A 85 0.11 -14.12 7.77
C LYS A 85 -0.50 -14.01 6.38
N TRP A 86 0.21 -14.58 5.39
CA TRP A 86 -0.26 -14.64 4.01
C TRP A 86 -1.32 -15.73 3.88
N VAL A 87 -2.37 -15.48 3.08
CA VAL A 87 -3.46 -16.44 2.86
C VAL A 87 -3.81 -16.50 1.38
N ASP A 88 -3.39 -17.59 0.72
CA ASP A 88 -3.87 -17.93 -0.62
C ASP A 88 -5.24 -18.60 -0.55
N ALA A 89 -5.37 -19.64 0.28
CA ALA A 89 -6.63 -20.27 0.64
C ALA A 89 -6.71 -20.42 2.17
N PRO A 90 -7.83 -20.06 2.81
CA PRO A 90 -7.99 -20.20 4.25
C PRO A 90 -8.03 -21.69 4.65
N PRO A 91 -7.41 -22.11 5.77
CA PRO A 91 -7.66 -23.44 6.31
C PRO A 91 -9.11 -23.57 6.78
N CYS A 92 -9.63 -24.79 6.86
CA CYS A 92 -11.00 -25.03 7.28
C CYS A 92 -11.23 -24.58 8.73
N ASP A 93 -12.30 -23.81 8.99
CA ASP A 93 -12.64 -23.33 10.34
C ASP A 93 -13.00 -24.46 11.32
N ASN A 94 -13.41 -25.63 10.81
CA ASN A 94 -13.83 -26.76 11.64
C ASN A 94 -12.68 -27.74 11.95
N CYS A 95 -11.82 -28.04 10.98
CA CYS A 95 -10.77 -29.05 11.15
C CYS A 95 -9.36 -28.58 10.77
N ASN A 96 -9.19 -27.32 10.41
CA ASN A 96 -7.91 -26.69 10.04
C ASN A 96 -7.17 -27.33 8.84
N LEU A 97 -7.84 -28.19 8.07
CA LEU A 97 -7.30 -28.82 6.86
C LEU A 97 -7.54 -27.96 5.60
N THR A 98 -6.89 -28.37 4.51
CA THR A 98 -6.95 -27.70 3.21
C THR A 98 -8.38 -27.48 2.70
N THR A 99 -8.59 -26.34 2.07
CA THR A 99 -9.85 -25.98 1.42
C THR A 99 -9.61 -25.65 -0.06
N THR A 100 -10.66 -25.73 -0.86
CA THR A 100 -10.66 -25.29 -2.25
C THR A 100 -11.68 -24.18 -2.45
N SER A 101 -11.38 -23.21 -3.31
CA SER A 101 -12.30 -22.13 -3.63
C SER A 101 -13.54 -22.67 -4.31
N VAL A 102 -14.72 -22.25 -3.84
CA VAL A 102 -16.02 -22.58 -4.43
C VAL A 102 -16.79 -21.33 -4.87
N GLY A 103 -16.09 -20.19 -4.98
CA GLY A 103 -16.64 -18.93 -5.49
C GLY A 103 -16.76 -17.86 -4.41
N ALA A 104 -17.80 -17.03 -4.53
CA ALA A 104 -18.05 -15.91 -3.62
C ALA A 104 -19.36 -16.10 -2.85
N ALA A 105 -19.44 -15.48 -1.67
CA ALA A 105 -20.65 -15.44 -0.87
C ALA A 105 -21.08 -13.97 -0.64
N PRO A 106 -22.40 -13.72 -0.42
CA PRO A 106 -22.84 -12.40 0.04
C PRO A 106 -22.24 -12.11 1.41
N ALA A 107 -21.82 -10.86 1.63
CA ALA A 107 -21.30 -10.41 2.91
C ALA A 107 -22.42 -10.37 3.96
N THR A 108 -22.14 -10.87 5.15
CA THR A 108 -23.04 -10.72 6.30
C THR A 108 -23.08 -9.25 6.74
N PRO A 109 -24.10 -8.84 7.53
CA PRO A 109 -24.12 -7.50 8.12
C PRO A 109 -22.89 -7.21 8.97
N GLU A 110 -22.39 -8.20 9.71
CA GLU A 110 -21.17 -8.07 10.52
C GLU A 110 -19.93 -7.89 9.65
N GLU A 111 -19.76 -8.73 8.62
CA GLU A 111 -18.63 -8.62 7.70
C GLU A 111 -18.60 -7.26 6.99
N SER A 112 -19.79 -6.78 6.59
CA SER A 112 -19.98 -5.49 5.94
C SER A 112 -19.64 -4.31 6.86
N ARG A 113 -19.89 -4.41 8.17
CA ARG A 113 -19.52 -3.35 9.14
C ARG A 113 -18.01 -3.11 9.18
N HIS A 114 -17.21 -4.16 8.95
CA HIS A 114 -15.75 -4.10 8.89
C HIS A 114 -15.20 -3.94 7.45
N GLY A 115 -16.05 -3.54 6.50
CA GLY A 115 -15.68 -3.32 5.11
C GLY A 115 -15.37 -4.60 4.31
N GLY A 116 -15.77 -5.76 4.82
CA GLY A 116 -15.65 -7.08 4.18
C GLY A 116 -16.74 -7.33 3.15
N HIS A 117 -16.93 -6.43 2.18
CA HIS A 117 -18.01 -6.54 1.19
C HIS A 117 -17.79 -7.64 0.15
N ARG A 118 -16.52 -8.04 -0.07
CA ARG A 118 -16.16 -9.18 -0.92
C ARG A 118 -15.81 -10.35 -0.01
N VAL A 119 -16.55 -11.45 -0.13
CA VAL A 119 -16.30 -12.67 0.64
C VAL A 119 -16.03 -13.81 -0.31
N GLU A 120 -14.83 -14.38 -0.18
CA GLU A 120 -14.46 -15.61 -0.88
C GLU A 120 -14.96 -16.80 -0.05
N LEU A 121 -15.51 -17.82 -0.71
CA LEU A 121 -16.04 -19.02 -0.07
C LEU A 121 -15.18 -20.22 -0.45
N TYR A 122 -14.80 -21.00 0.55
CA TYR A 122 -13.98 -22.18 0.39
C TYR A 122 -14.68 -23.39 1.01
N MET A 123 -14.46 -24.57 0.45
CA MET A 123 -14.99 -25.83 0.97
C MET A 123 -13.84 -26.75 1.38
N CYS A 124 -13.91 -27.33 2.57
CA CYS A 124 -12.93 -28.30 3.03
C CYS A 124 -13.00 -29.58 2.20
N VAL A 125 -11.83 -30.07 1.76
CA VAL A 125 -11.73 -31.32 0.99
C VAL A 125 -12.09 -32.55 1.85
N THR A 126 -11.94 -32.45 3.17
CA THR A 126 -12.15 -33.56 4.11
C THR A 126 -13.54 -33.55 4.74
N CYS A 127 -13.87 -32.50 5.52
CA CYS A 127 -15.13 -32.48 6.28
C CYS A 127 -16.29 -31.79 5.53
N ARG A 128 -16.04 -31.28 4.31
CA ARG A 128 -17.03 -30.59 3.45
C ARG A 128 -17.65 -29.32 4.07
N ALA A 129 -17.17 -28.87 5.23
CA ALA A 129 -17.57 -27.60 5.83
C ALA A 129 -17.11 -26.43 4.97
N HIS A 130 -17.89 -25.34 5.00
CA HIS A 130 -17.56 -24.09 4.32
C HIS A 130 -16.76 -23.17 5.24
N THR A 131 -15.76 -22.52 4.67
CA THR A 131 -14.98 -21.46 5.31
C THR A 131 -15.11 -20.17 4.52
N ARG A 132 -15.36 -19.10 5.24
CA ARG A 132 -15.56 -17.76 4.67
C ARG A 132 -14.27 -16.98 4.82
N PHE A 133 -13.89 -16.25 3.77
CA PHE A 133 -12.76 -15.34 3.80
C PHE A 133 -13.18 -13.95 3.35
N PRO A 134 -13.73 -13.13 4.29
CA PRO A 134 -14.07 -11.74 4.03
C PRO A 134 -12.81 -10.90 3.81
N ARG A 135 -12.79 -10.13 2.72
CA ARG A 135 -11.70 -9.21 2.38
C ARG A 135 -11.92 -7.88 3.10
N TYR A 136 -11.57 -7.86 4.39
CA TYR A 136 -11.78 -6.71 5.26
C TYR A 136 -10.96 -5.49 4.84
N ASN A 137 -11.54 -4.30 5.06
CA ASN A 137 -10.85 -3.02 4.83
C ASN A 137 -10.65 -2.21 6.12
N ASP A 138 -11.31 -2.61 7.21
CA ASP A 138 -11.15 -2.01 8.53
C ASP A 138 -9.83 -2.46 9.19
N PRO A 139 -8.87 -1.55 9.42
CA PRO A 139 -7.60 -1.89 10.05
C PRO A 139 -7.77 -2.51 11.45
N ALA A 140 -8.80 -2.11 12.21
CA ALA A 140 -9.05 -2.71 13.53
C ALA A 140 -9.34 -4.21 13.40
N LYS A 141 -10.20 -4.58 12.45
CA LYS A 141 -10.50 -5.99 12.17
C LYS A 141 -9.31 -6.75 11.58
N LEU A 142 -8.49 -6.08 10.78
CA LEU A 142 -7.28 -6.68 10.22
C LEU A 142 -6.21 -6.96 11.30
N MET A 143 -6.08 -6.09 12.31
CA MET A 143 -5.21 -6.33 13.45
C MET A 143 -5.69 -7.46 14.37
N GLU A 144 -7.01 -7.74 14.39
CA GLU A 144 -7.56 -8.93 15.06
C GLU A 144 -7.29 -10.21 14.25
N THR A 145 -7.55 -10.18 12.95
CA THR A 145 -7.45 -11.39 12.08
C THR A 145 -6.01 -11.72 11.70
N ARG A 146 -5.13 -10.72 11.64
CA ARG A 146 -3.68 -10.83 11.37
C ARG A 146 -3.33 -11.63 10.12
N ARG A 147 -4.20 -11.59 9.11
CA ARG A 147 -4.04 -12.41 7.91
C ARG A 147 -4.69 -11.77 6.69
N GLY A 148 -4.16 -12.07 5.51
CA GLY A 148 -4.68 -11.51 4.26
C GLY A 148 -3.73 -11.66 3.08
N ARG A 149 -3.97 -10.85 2.05
CA ARG A 149 -3.07 -10.68 0.89
C ARG A 149 -2.56 -9.24 0.82
N CYS A 150 -1.86 -8.86 -0.23
CA CYS A 150 -1.19 -7.55 -0.36
C CYS A 150 -2.07 -6.36 0.09
N GLY A 151 -3.36 -6.37 -0.29
CA GLY A 151 -4.38 -5.41 0.16
C GLY A 151 -4.44 -5.20 1.68
N GLU A 152 -4.62 -6.29 2.42
CA GLU A 152 -4.71 -6.28 3.88
C GLU A 152 -3.36 -6.00 4.54
N TRP A 153 -2.28 -6.57 4.00
CA TRP A 153 -0.91 -6.37 4.46
C TRP A 153 -0.52 -4.89 4.42
N ALA A 154 -0.60 -4.26 3.25
CA ALA A 154 -0.24 -2.84 3.08
C ALA A 154 -1.15 -1.93 3.92
N ASN A 155 -2.43 -2.27 4.09
CA ASN A 155 -3.36 -1.47 4.91
C ASN A 155 -2.91 -1.39 6.37
N VAL A 156 -2.62 -2.52 7.01
CA VAL A 156 -2.17 -2.55 8.41
C VAL A 156 -0.75 -2.02 8.54
N PHE A 157 0.15 -2.37 7.61
CA PHE A 157 1.53 -1.89 7.67
C PHE A 157 1.62 -0.36 7.54
N THR A 158 0.87 0.27 6.63
CA THR A 158 0.81 1.74 6.56
C THR A 158 0.30 2.35 7.87
N LEU A 159 -0.68 1.73 8.55
CA LEU A 159 -1.13 2.18 9.88
C LEU A 159 0.00 2.04 10.92
N PHE A 160 0.76 0.95 10.90
CA PHE A 160 1.86 0.71 11.82
C PHE A 160 2.99 1.72 11.64
N CYS A 161 3.35 2.04 10.39
CA CYS A 161 4.30 3.13 10.11
C CYS A 161 3.83 4.44 10.75
N LYS A 162 2.55 4.82 10.56
CA LYS A 162 1.99 6.04 11.17
C LYS A 162 1.97 5.97 12.70
N ALA A 163 1.64 4.83 13.29
CA ALA A 163 1.63 4.64 14.74
C ALA A 163 3.02 4.76 15.37
N MET A 164 4.06 4.36 14.62
CA MET A 164 5.48 4.53 14.96
C MET A 164 6.00 5.96 14.70
N GLY A 165 5.16 6.87 14.21
CA GLY A 165 5.52 8.27 13.96
C GLY A 165 6.08 8.55 12.56
N TYR A 166 6.12 7.56 11.67
CA TYR A 166 6.56 7.78 10.30
C TYR A 166 5.48 8.46 9.46
N GLU A 167 5.92 9.36 8.58
CA GLU A 167 5.08 9.84 7.48
C GLU A 167 4.99 8.74 6.41
N ALA A 168 3.79 8.21 6.19
CA ALA A 168 3.57 7.07 5.30
C ALA A 168 2.44 7.31 4.29
N ARG A 169 2.65 6.81 3.08
CA ARG A 169 1.70 6.79 1.96
C ARG A 169 1.31 5.36 1.63
N TYR A 170 0.06 5.18 1.25
CA TYR A 170 -0.42 3.95 0.63
C TYR A 170 -0.23 4.06 -0.88
N VAL A 171 0.43 3.11 -1.52
CA VAL A 171 0.62 3.11 -2.98
C VAL A 171 -0.24 2.04 -3.60
N LEU A 172 -0.95 2.42 -4.66
CA LEU A 172 -1.73 1.53 -5.50
C LEU A 172 -1.10 1.44 -6.88
N ASP A 173 -0.74 0.23 -7.26
CA ASP A 173 -0.42 -0.18 -8.62
C ASP A 173 -1.66 -0.81 -9.27
N PHE A 174 -1.99 -0.35 -10.47
CA PHE A 174 -3.18 -0.77 -11.20
C PHE A 174 -3.08 -2.20 -11.75
N THR A 175 -1.87 -2.79 -11.73
CA THR A 175 -1.62 -4.20 -12.04
C THR A 175 -1.79 -5.10 -10.80
N ASP A 176 -2.83 -4.85 -10.00
CA ASP A 176 -3.26 -5.61 -8.82
C ASP A 176 -2.21 -5.78 -7.71
N HIS A 177 -1.48 -4.72 -7.38
CA HIS A 177 -0.59 -4.72 -6.21
C HIS A 177 -0.60 -3.40 -5.44
N VAL A 178 -0.22 -3.47 -4.18
CA VAL A 178 -0.25 -2.32 -3.27
C VAL A 178 0.87 -2.44 -2.25
N TRP A 179 1.42 -1.30 -1.82
CA TRP A 179 2.51 -1.24 -0.85
C TRP A 179 2.52 0.10 -0.09
N THR A 180 3.57 0.36 0.67
CA THR A 180 3.74 1.58 1.46
C THR A 180 4.98 2.36 1.00
N GLU A 181 4.90 3.69 1.04
CA GLU A 181 6.10 4.55 1.02
C GLU A 181 6.24 5.25 2.36
N VAL A 182 7.47 5.39 2.86
CA VAL A 182 7.78 6.12 4.08
C VAL A 182 8.78 7.24 3.79
N TYR A 183 8.53 8.45 4.30
CA TYR A 183 9.44 9.58 4.06
C TYR A 183 10.68 9.50 4.97
N SER A 184 11.87 9.46 4.38
CA SER A 184 13.14 9.53 5.13
C SER A 184 13.54 10.99 5.35
N GLN A 185 13.55 11.43 6.60
CA GLN A 185 14.00 12.77 6.96
C GLN A 185 15.49 12.99 6.69
N ARG A 186 16.30 11.93 6.74
CA ARG A 186 17.72 11.97 6.44
C ARG A 186 17.98 12.11 4.94
N GLN A 187 17.30 11.32 4.12
CA GLN A 187 17.51 11.29 2.67
C GLN A 187 16.66 12.32 1.91
N LYS A 188 15.70 12.98 2.58
CA LYS A 188 14.78 13.97 2.01
C LYS A 188 13.99 13.44 0.80
N ARG A 189 13.58 12.17 0.87
CA ARG A 189 12.79 11.49 -0.17
C ARG A 189 11.92 10.38 0.39
N TRP A 190 10.99 9.89 -0.43
CA TRP A 190 10.17 8.73 -0.13
C TRP A 190 10.95 7.44 -0.37
N ILE A 191 10.82 6.52 0.58
CA ILE A 191 11.44 5.19 0.59
C ILE A 191 10.35 4.15 0.33
N HIS A 192 10.60 3.27 -0.63
CA HIS A 192 9.73 2.13 -0.93
C HIS A 192 9.76 1.09 0.20
N CYS A 193 8.58 0.61 0.61
CA CYS A 193 8.41 -0.43 1.62
C CYS A 193 7.26 -1.37 1.24
N ASP A 194 7.57 -2.62 0.92
CA ASP A 194 6.59 -3.68 0.69
C ASP A 194 6.60 -4.68 1.85
N SER A 195 5.60 -4.57 2.72
CA SER A 195 5.46 -5.46 3.88
C SER A 195 5.32 -6.93 3.50
N CYS A 196 4.78 -7.24 2.32
CA CYS A 196 4.63 -8.63 1.87
C CYS A 196 5.98 -9.26 1.55
N GLU A 197 6.96 -8.44 1.19
CA GLU A 197 8.32 -8.82 0.80
C GLU A 197 9.34 -8.56 1.92
N GLY A 198 8.90 -7.97 3.03
CA GLY A 198 9.70 -7.76 4.24
C GLY A 198 10.85 -6.79 4.05
N GLU A 199 11.90 -6.94 4.87
CA GLU A 199 13.06 -6.03 4.86
C GLU A 199 13.79 -5.99 3.51
N GLY A 200 13.77 -7.08 2.72
CA GLY A 200 14.40 -7.12 1.39
C GLY A 200 13.75 -6.19 0.35
N SER A 201 12.58 -5.64 0.65
CA SER A 201 11.92 -4.63 -0.18
C SER A 201 12.36 -3.20 0.14
N PHE A 202 13.01 -2.97 1.28
CA PHE A 202 13.35 -1.63 1.74
C PHE A 202 14.16 -0.90 0.68
N ASP A 203 13.62 0.24 0.23
CA ASP A 203 14.23 1.09 -0.80
C ASP A 203 14.54 0.39 -2.13
N ASN A 204 13.75 -0.64 -2.46
CA ASN A 204 13.94 -1.42 -3.68
C ASN A 204 12.77 -1.26 -4.68
N PRO A 205 12.56 -0.07 -5.27
CA PRO A 205 11.36 0.21 -6.08
C PRO A 205 11.33 -0.54 -7.43
N LEU A 206 12.46 -1.03 -7.93
CA LEU A 206 12.49 -1.82 -9.17
C LEU A 206 12.22 -3.32 -8.96
N LEU A 207 11.88 -3.71 -7.72
CA LEU A 207 11.45 -5.06 -7.37
C LEU A 207 10.35 -5.60 -8.30
N TYR A 208 9.38 -4.76 -8.67
CA TYR A 208 8.23 -5.18 -9.44
C TYR A 208 8.53 -5.33 -10.94
N GLU A 209 9.08 -4.30 -11.57
CA GLU A 209 9.36 -4.31 -13.00
C GLU A 209 10.56 -5.21 -13.34
N ALA A 210 11.68 -5.05 -12.63
CA ALA A 210 12.91 -5.77 -12.93
C ALA A 210 13.01 -7.10 -12.19
N GLY A 211 12.47 -7.20 -10.97
CA GLY A 211 12.47 -8.44 -10.20
C GLY A 211 11.38 -9.41 -10.65
N TRP A 212 10.12 -8.96 -10.66
CA TRP A 212 8.98 -9.84 -10.98
C TRP A 212 8.58 -9.82 -12.46
N GLY A 213 9.14 -8.91 -13.26
CA GLY A 213 8.77 -8.76 -14.66
C GLY A 213 7.39 -8.13 -14.88
N LYS A 214 6.84 -7.42 -13.88
CA LYS A 214 5.53 -6.77 -14.00
C LYS A 214 5.55 -5.70 -15.09
N LYS A 215 4.51 -5.69 -15.92
CA LYS A 215 4.27 -4.66 -16.95
C LYS A 215 3.43 -3.52 -16.38
N LEU A 216 4.03 -2.71 -15.51
CA LEU A 216 3.35 -1.62 -14.81
C LEU A 216 2.77 -0.58 -15.77
N ASP A 217 1.70 0.10 -15.35
CA ASP A 217 1.02 1.18 -16.08
C ASP A 217 0.79 2.44 -15.20
N TYR A 218 0.04 2.32 -14.11
CA TYR A 218 -0.28 3.41 -13.20
C TYR A 218 0.07 3.02 -11.76
N ALA A 219 0.81 3.89 -11.07
CA ALA A 219 1.06 3.76 -9.64
C ALA A 219 0.82 5.09 -8.95
N PHE A 220 -0.13 5.14 -8.02
CA PHE A 220 -0.49 6.37 -7.30
C PHE A 220 -0.29 6.21 -5.80
N ALA A 221 0.41 7.17 -5.20
CA ALA A 221 0.60 7.25 -3.76
C ALA A 221 -0.44 8.17 -3.12
N PHE A 222 -0.99 7.75 -1.98
CA PHE A 222 -2.04 8.45 -1.26
C PHE A 222 -1.60 8.73 0.19
N SER A 223 -1.59 10.01 0.57
CA SER A 223 -1.31 10.47 1.93
C SER A 223 -2.50 11.26 2.51
N ALA A 224 -2.38 11.76 3.74
CA ALA A 224 -3.37 12.69 4.29
C ALA A 224 -3.42 14.02 3.50
N VAL A 225 -2.30 14.44 2.93
CA VAL A 225 -2.09 15.78 2.37
C VAL A 225 -1.86 15.80 0.85
N GLU A 226 -1.75 14.65 0.19
CA GLU A 226 -1.49 14.60 -1.27
C GLU A 226 -1.90 13.28 -1.94
N VAL A 227 -1.98 13.36 -3.26
CA VAL A 227 -2.07 12.22 -4.18
C VAL A 227 -1.06 12.44 -5.31
N VAL A 228 -0.12 11.51 -5.50
CA VAL A 228 1.01 11.68 -6.42
C VAL A 228 1.09 10.49 -7.38
N ASP A 229 1.33 10.75 -8.66
CA ASP A 229 1.73 9.71 -9.62
C ASP A 229 3.21 9.37 -9.40
N VAL A 230 3.44 8.19 -8.86
CA VAL A 230 4.77 7.73 -8.44
C VAL A 230 5.35 6.70 -9.42
N ILE A 231 4.69 6.43 -10.55
CA ILE A 231 5.09 5.35 -11.47
C ILE A 231 6.56 5.42 -11.90
N ARG A 232 7.09 6.64 -12.08
CA ARG A 232 8.49 6.89 -12.48
C ARG A 232 9.52 6.41 -11.45
N ARG A 233 9.13 6.22 -10.19
CA ARG A 233 9.98 5.60 -9.17
C ARG A 233 10.13 4.09 -9.39
N TYR A 234 9.11 3.46 -9.94
CA TYR A 234 8.95 2.01 -10.03
C TYR A 234 9.26 1.43 -11.43
N THR A 235 9.74 2.25 -12.36
CA THR A 235 10.08 1.84 -13.72
C THR A 235 11.39 2.46 -14.20
N ALA A 236 12.22 1.66 -14.86
CA ALA A 236 13.34 2.11 -15.69
C ALA A 236 12.93 2.24 -17.17
N LYS A 237 11.73 1.80 -17.53
CA LYS A 237 11.20 1.69 -18.89
C LYS A 237 10.00 2.59 -19.11
N ILE A 238 10.15 3.88 -18.79
CA ILE A 238 9.03 4.84 -18.79
C ILE A 238 8.35 4.97 -20.16
N ASP A 239 9.07 4.76 -21.27
CA ASP A 239 8.49 4.80 -22.61
C ASP A 239 7.56 3.60 -22.86
N GLU A 240 7.89 2.41 -22.34
CA GLU A 240 7.00 1.25 -22.42
C GLU A 240 5.76 1.43 -21.52
N VAL A 241 5.95 1.99 -20.31
CA VAL A 241 4.85 2.32 -19.40
C VAL A 241 3.89 3.31 -20.05
N ARG A 242 4.42 4.36 -20.71
CA ARG A 242 3.60 5.37 -21.41
C ARG A 242 2.68 4.74 -22.46
N GLN A 243 3.14 3.70 -23.17
CA GLN A 243 2.33 3.00 -24.16
C GLN A 243 1.16 2.21 -23.53
N ARG A 244 1.29 1.79 -22.27
CA ARG A 244 0.25 1.06 -21.54
C ARG A 244 -0.76 1.99 -20.86
N ARG A 245 -0.39 3.25 -20.62
CA ARG A 245 -1.21 4.27 -19.96
C ARG A 245 -2.28 4.85 -20.89
N THR A 246 -3.29 4.04 -21.17
CA THR A 246 -4.35 4.34 -22.15
C THR A 246 -5.71 4.66 -21.54
N LEU A 247 -5.85 4.65 -20.21
CA LEU A 247 -7.14 4.83 -19.53
C LEU A 247 -7.64 6.28 -19.56
N VAL A 248 -6.73 7.25 -19.52
CA VAL A 248 -7.01 8.69 -19.48
C VAL A 248 -5.87 9.46 -20.15
N ASP A 249 -6.15 10.69 -20.57
CA ASP A 249 -5.13 11.63 -21.06
C ASP A 249 -4.17 12.07 -19.92
N GLU A 250 -2.88 12.21 -20.21
CA GLU A 250 -1.85 12.53 -19.22
C GLU A 250 -1.98 13.98 -18.69
N ALA A 251 -2.39 14.94 -19.53
CA ALA A 251 -2.60 16.31 -19.07
C ALA A 251 -3.85 16.39 -18.17
N TRP A 252 -4.90 15.67 -18.52
CA TRP A 252 -6.07 15.52 -17.66
C TRP A 252 -5.70 14.88 -16.32
N LEU A 253 -4.94 13.78 -16.33
CA LEU A 253 -4.54 13.06 -15.12
C LEU A 253 -3.71 13.96 -14.20
N LYS A 254 -2.73 14.67 -14.74
CA LYS A 254 -1.92 15.64 -13.99
C LYS A 254 -2.82 16.68 -13.30
N ASN A 255 -3.72 17.33 -14.05
CA ASN A 255 -4.61 18.36 -13.50
C ASN A 255 -5.56 17.78 -12.43
N ALA A 256 -6.04 16.55 -12.61
CA ALA A 256 -6.89 15.87 -11.64
C ALA A 256 -6.15 15.59 -10.32
N LEU A 257 -4.90 15.13 -10.39
CA LEU A 257 -4.06 14.86 -9.21
C LEU A 257 -3.67 16.16 -8.48
N GLU A 258 -3.35 17.22 -9.23
CA GLU A 258 -3.09 18.55 -8.66
C GLU A 258 -4.31 19.09 -7.91
N ALA A 259 -5.50 18.99 -8.50
CA ALA A 259 -6.74 19.42 -7.84
C ALA A 259 -7.04 18.59 -6.57
N LEU A 260 -6.84 17.27 -6.60
CA LEU A 260 -6.99 16.40 -5.43
C LEU A 260 -6.00 16.76 -4.31
N THR A 261 -4.75 17.04 -4.67
CA THR A 261 -3.72 17.44 -3.73
C THR A 261 -4.02 18.81 -3.12
N LEU A 262 -4.40 19.80 -3.93
CA LEU A 262 -4.78 21.13 -3.44
C LEU A 262 -5.94 21.04 -2.42
N ASN A 263 -6.96 20.24 -2.73
CA ASN A 263 -8.08 20.01 -1.83
C ASN A 263 -7.65 19.38 -0.49
N ARG A 264 -6.72 18.42 -0.50
CA ARG A 264 -6.17 17.81 0.73
C ARG A 264 -5.33 18.79 1.56
N ARG A 265 -4.69 19.78 0.92
CA ARG A 265 -3.86 20.81 1.57
C ARG A 265 -4.65 22.04 2.03
N ALA A 266 -5.95 22.11 1.72
CA ALA A 266 -6.77 23.28 2.02
C ALA A 266 -6.79 23.65 3.52
N GLY A 267 -6.79 22.64 4.40
CA GLY A 267 -6.81 22.83 5.86
C GLY A 267 -5.44 22.94 6.54
N LEU A 268 -4.33 22.91 5.78
CA LEU A 268 -2.99 23.02 6.37
C LEU A 268 -2.67 24.46 6.79
N SER A 269 -1.89 24.59 7.87
CA SER A 269 -1.29 25.87 8.25
C SER A 269 -0.28 26.35 7.17
N PRO A 270 0.01 27.65 7.08
CA PRO A 270 0.97 28.17 6.10
C PRO A 270 2.35 27.49 6.17
N SER A 271 2.85 27.23 7.38
CA SER A 271 4.14 26.56 7.60
C SER A 271 4.10 25.09 7.13
N ALA A 272 3.06 24.34 7.50
CA ALA A 272 2.92 22.94 7.06
C ALA A 272 2.74 22.85 5.54
N ARG A 273 2.02 23.79 4.92
CA ARG A 273 1.86 23.86 3.46
C ARG A 273 3.21 24.10 2.78
N ALA A 274 3.98 25.09 3.22
CA ALA A 274 5.28 25.41 2.66
C ALA A 274 6.26 24.22 2.75
N GLU A 275 6.25 23.50 3.88
CA GLU A 275 7.07 22.30 4.06
C GLU A 275 6.70 21.21 3.06
N VAL A 276 5.40 20.89 2.93
CA VAL A 276 4.94 19.83 2.01
C VAL A 276 5.18 20.23 0.54
N GLU A 277 5.04 21.50 0.20
CA GLU A 277 5.35 22.03 -1.15
C GLU A 277 6.85 21.91 -1.47
N ALA A 278 7.74 22.27 -0.53
CA ALA A 278 9.18 22.09 -0.71
C ALA A 278 9.55 20.62 -0.96
N ARG A 279 8.95 19.68 -0.21
CA ARG A 279 9.14 18.24 -0.42
C ARG A 279 8.58 17.76 -1.77
N SER A 280 7.44 18.30 -2.20
CA SER A 280 6.86 17.99 -3.52
C SER A 280 7.77 18.39 -4.67
N LEU A 281 8.49 19.51 -4.54
CA LEU A 281 9.48 19.95 -5.53
C LEU A 281 10.67 18.99 -5.62
N LEU A 282 11.19 18.52 -4.47
CA LEU A 282 12.25 17.52 -4.43
C LEU A 282 11.81 16.19 -5.05
N GLU A 283 10.60 15.74 -4.73
CA GLU A 283 10.03 14.53 -5.32
C GLU A 283 9.79 14.68 -6.82
N ALA A 284 9.33 15.84 -7.31
CA ALA A 284 9.18 16.07 -8.74
C ALA A 284 10.51 15.99 -9.49
N GLN A 285 11.59 16.50 -8.90
CA GLN A 285 12.95 16.37 -9.44
C GLN A 285 13.39 14.90 -9.46
N GLU A 286 13.22 14.18 -8.35
CA GLU A 286 13.52 12.75 -8.23
C GLU A 286 12.76 11.91 -9.27
N LEU A 287 11.46 12.15 -9.46
CA LEU A 287 10.62 11.44 -10.42
C LEU A 287 10.97 11.81 -11.86
N SER A 288 11.50 13.00 -12.13
CA SER A 288 11.95 13.38 -13.47
C SER A 288 13.23 12.65 -13.90
N ALA A 289 14.02 12.14 -12.95
CA ALA A 289 15.26 11.43 -13.23
C ALA A 289 15.01 10.06 -13.88
N VAL A 290 15.90 9.68 -14.80
CA VAL A 290 15.87 8.36 -15.44
C VAL A 290 16.37 7.31 -14.43
N ARG A 291 15.61 6.24 -14.24
CA ARG A 291 16.02 5.10 -13.43
C ARG A 291 16.83 4.13 -14.25
N VAL A 292 17.87 3.58 -13.64
CA VAL A 292 18.72 2.54 -14.24
C VAL A 292 18.40 1.22 -13.55
N THR A 293 18.19 0.17 -14.34
CA THR A 293 17.98 -1.18 -13.82
C THR A 293 19.25 -1.66 -13.08
N PRO A 294 19.14 -2.18 -11.85
CA PRO A 294 20.26 -2.78 -11.15
C PRO A 294 20.84 -3.96 -11.94
N THR A 295 22.12 -4.27 -11.72
CA THR A 295 22.74 -5.48 -12.27
C THR A 295 22.01 -6.75 -11.83
N ALA A 296 21.96 -7.75 -12.72
CA ALA A 296 21.26 -9.02 -12.46
C ALA A 296 21.78 -9.69 -11.16
N GLY A 297 20.84 -10.08 -10.28
CA GLY A 297 21.14 -10.68 -8.97
C GLY A 297 21.03 -9.73 -7.77
N ALA A 298 20.87 -8.42 -7.97
CA ALA A 298 20.70 -7.45 -6.88
C ALA A 298 19.27 -7.38 -6.30
N LEU A 299 18.29 -8.00 -6.96
CA LEU A 299 16.87 -7.95 -6.56
C LEU A 299 16.46 -9.27 -5.91
N ALA A 300 15.81 -9.18 -4.75
CA ALA A 300 15.26 -10.36 -4.09
C ALA A 300 14.13 -10.99 -4.94
N PRO A 301 14.06 -12.32 -5.05
CA PRO A 301 12.93 -12.98 -5.70
C PRO A 301 11.65 -12.75 -4.90
N ARG A 302 10.50 -12.85 -5.57
CA ARG A 302 9.17 -12.73 -4.95
C ARG A 302 9.02 -13.71 -3.79
N GLN A 303 8.50 -13.24 -2.67
CA GLN A 303 8.35 -14.01 -1.44
C GLN A 303 6.90 -14.17 -0.99
N SER A 304 5.92 -13.58 -1.69
CA SER A 304 4.48 -13.67 -1.37
C SER A 304 3.61 -13.85 -2.61
N GLY A 305 2.49 -14.58 -2.47
CA GLY A 305 1.57 -14.90 -3.57
C GLY A 305 2.13 -15.93 -4.57
N SER A 306 1.26 -16.44 -5.45
CA SER A 306 1.69 -17.36 -6.51
C SER A 306 2.40 -16.62 -7.65
N VAL A 307 3.24 -17.33 -8.41
CA VAL A 307 3.93 -16.79 -9.60
C VAL A 307 2.94 -16.35 -10.69
N GLU A 308 1.74 -16.95 -10.68
CA GLU A 308 0.67 -16.74 -11.65
C GLU A 308 -0.12 -15.43 -11.43
N TRP A 309 0.03 -14.79 -10.26
CA TRP A 309 -0.69 -13.58 -9.86
C TRP A 309 0.12 -12.31 -10.08
#